data_AF-A0AAD6UVP5-F1
#
_entry.id   AF-A0AAD6UVP5-F1
#
_cell.length_a   1.000
_cell.length_b   1.000
_cell.length_c   1.000
_cell.angle_alpha   90.00
_cell.angle_beta   90.00
_cell.angle_gamma   90.00
#
_symmetry.space_group_name_H-M   'P 1'
#
loop_
_entity.id
_entity.type
_entity.pdbx_description
1 polymer ?
#
loop_
_entity_poly.entity_id
_entity_poly.type
_entity_poly.pdbx_seq_one_letter_code
_entity_poly.pdbx_strand_id
1 'polypeptide(L)'
;WLGDMAYVLRNLPFDMPPLPTLGQMSSAWCDDFIKLLRRRCRAYVHGWVNAQPSLSLLHGRLEPFKEEPSRVVHLTRRHYLHRVTMADHRLALTRLLYGSFHLRGVHRPGSDIPLDDRLCRKCGLEVETPEHVLLLCRDAE
;
A
#
# COMPACT_ATOMS: atom_id res chain seq x y z
N TRP A 1 -26.88 4.89 15.58
CA TRP A 1 -26.47 4.28 14.30
C TRP A 1 -26.14 5.32 13.22
N LEU A 2 -27.06 6.20 12.79
CA LEU A 2 -26.73 7.26 11.81
C LEU A 2 -25.71 8.28 12.31
N GLY A 3 -25.84 8.69 13.58
CA GLY A 3 -24.85 9.54 14.23
C GLY A 3 -23.45 8.91 14.26
N ASP A 4 -23.38 7.60 14.51
CA ASP A 4 -22.12 6.85 14.50
C ASP A 4 -21.52 6.81 13.09
N MET A 5 -22.35 6.60 12.06
CA MET A 5 -21.90 6.67 10.67
C MET A 5 -21.36 8.06 10.31
N ALA A 6 -22.08 9.12 10.69
CA ALA A 6 -21.62 10.49 10.47
C ALA A 6 -20.29 10.77 11.22
N TYR A 7 -20.14 10.25 12.43
CA TYR A 7 -18.89 10.34 13.18
C TYR A 7 -17.75 9.62 12.46
N VAL A 8 -17.95 8.37 12.04
CA VAL A 8 -16.93 7.60 11.32
C VAL A 8 -16.52 8.30 10.03
N LEU A 9 -17.48 8.80 9.24
CA LEU A 9 -17.22 9.48 7.98
C LEU A 9 -16.36 10.75 8.15
N ARG A 10 -16.57 11.50 9.24
CA ARG A 10 -15.76 12.69 9.56
C ARG A 10 -14.33 12.37 10.00
N ASN A 11 -14.08 11.16 10.50
CA ASN A 11 -12.78 10.73 11.01
C ASN A 11 -12.00 9.87 9.99
N LEU A 12 -12.49 9.76 8.76
CA LEU A 12 -11.73 9.11 7.69
C LEU A 12 -10.51 9.98 7.34
N PRO A 13 -9.39 9.37 6.90
CA PRO A 13 -8.19 10.10 6.52
C PRO A 13 -8.31 10.77 5.13
N PHE A 14 -9.54 10.98 4.66
CA PHE A 14 -9.90 11.64 3.42
C PHE A 14 -11.34 12.18 3.53
N ASP A 15 -11.64 13.20 2.73
CA ASP A 15 -12.94 13.86 2.79
C ASP A 15 -14.07 13.00 2.22
N MET A 16 -15.20 13.00 2.95
CA MET A 16 -16.46 12.42 2.52
C MET A 16 -17.59 13.44 2.69
N PRO A 17 -18.56 13.48 1.75
CA PRO A 17 -19.74 14.32 1.91
C PRO A 17 -20.53 13.91 3.16
N PRO A 18 -21.17 14.87 3.86
CA PRO A 18 -21.99 14.58 5.01
C PRO A 18 -23.20 13.73 4.62
N LEU A 19 -23.72 12.96 5.59
CA LEU A 19 -24.96 12.22 5.40
C LEU A 19 -26.14 13.20 5.27
N PRO A 20 -27.02 13.02 4.29
CA PRO A 20 -28.23 13.83 4.16
C PRO A 20 -29.26 13.41 5.21
N THR A 21 -30.38 14.11 5.24
CA THR A 21 -31.49 13.74 6.12
C THR A 21 -32.14 12.42 5.69
N LEU A 22 -32.76 11.70 6.61
CA LEU A 22 -33.39 10.38 6.36
C LEU A 22 -34.37 10.41 5.17
N GLY A 23 -35.15 11.48 5.01
CA GLY A 23 -36.12 11.61 3.90
C GLY A 23 -35.47 11.74 2.52
N GLN A 24 -34.17 12.04 2.46
CA GLN A 24 -33.40 12.18 1.22
C GLN A 24 -32.55 10.93 0.92
N MET A 25 -32.50 9.96 1.84
CA MET A 25 -31.73 8.73 1.68
C MET A 25 -32.54 7.68 0.92
N SER A 26 -32.47 7.71 -0.42
CA SER A 26 -33.01 6.64 -1.26
C SER A 26 -32.03 5.47 -1.36
N SER A 27 -32.50 4.28 -1.76
CA SER A 27 -31.62 3.13 -2.03
C SER A 27 -30.55 3.47 -3.07
N ALA A 28 -30.93 4.19 -4.14
CA ALA A 28 -30.00 4.61 -5.18
C ALA A 28 -28.92 5.56 -4.63
N TRP A 29 -29.30 6.49 -3.75
CA TRP A 29 -28.35 7.37 -3.08
C TRP A 29 -27.36 6.56 -2.22
N CYS A 30 -27.85 5.58 -1.46
CA CYS A 30 -27.01 4.70 -0.65
C CYS A 30 -26.00 3.93 -1.52
N ASP A 31 -26.45 3.36 -2.64
CA ASP A 31 -25.58 2.62 -3.56
C ASP A 31 -24.47 3.51 -4.14
N ASP A 32 -24.81 4.74 -4.56
CA ASP A 32 -23.84 5.68 -5.11
C ASP A 32 -22.88 6.20 -4.02
N PHE A 33 -23.37 6.42 -2.81
CA PHE A 33 -22.54 6.79 -1.68
C PHE A 33 -21.53 5.69 -1.31
N ILE A 34 -21.96 4.42 -1.33
CA ILE A 34 -21.07 3.26 -1.12
C ILE A 34 -20.01 3.17 -2.22
N LYS A 35 -20.38 3.39 -3.49
CA LYS A 35 -19.41 3.43 -4.61
C LYS A 35 -18.39 4.55 -4.42
N LEU A 36 -18.84 5.73 -4.01
CA LEU A 36 -17.98 6.88 -3.73
C LEU A 36 -17.00 6.58 -2.59
N LEU A 37 -17.49 6.04 -1.47
CA LEU A 37 -16.67 5.66 -0.32
C LEU A 37 -15.58 4.66 -0.75
N ARG A 38 -15.96 3.58 -1.45
CA ARG A 38 -15.00 2.58 -1.96
C ARG A 38 -13.96 3.20 -2.89
N ARG A 39 -14.35 4.13 -3.74
CA ARG A 39 -13.42 4.85 -4.63
C ARG A 39 -12.43 5.70 -3.84
N ARG A 40 -12.89 6.45 -2.84
CA ARG A 40 -12.04 7.29 -1.97
C ARG A 40 -11.09 6.44 -1.12
N CYS A 41 -11.56 5.34 -0.53
CA CYS A 41 -10.71 4.39 0.19
C CYS A 41 -9.59 3.86 -0.73
N ARG A 42 -9.92 3.44 -1.96
CA ARG A 42 -8.93 2.97 -2.93
C ARG A 42 -7.88 4.04 -3.25
N ALA A 43 -8.31 5.27 -3.51
CA ALA A 43 -7.42 6.37 -3.82
C ALA A 43 -6.50 6.70 -2.63
N TYR A 44 -7.03 6.71 -1.41
CA TYR A 44 -6.25 6.94 -0.20
C TYR A 44 -5.18 5.87 0.01
N VAL A 45 -5.57 4.58 -0.01
CA VAL A 45 -4.60 3.48 0.17
C VAL A 45 -3.54 3.50 -0.93
N HIS A 46 -3.94 3.80 -2.18
CA HIS A 46 -3.00 3.94 -3.28
C HIS A 46 -2.00 5.08 -3.06
N GLY A 47 -2.49 6.28 -2.70
CA GLY A 47 -1.64 7.43 -2.41
C GLY A 47 -0.67 7.15 -1.27
N TRP A 48 -1.17 6.53 -0.20
CA TRP A 48 -0.34 6.16 0.95
C TRP A 48 0.76 5.16 0.58
N VAL A 49 0.44 4.09 -0.17
CA VAL A 49 1.44 3.11 -0.61
C VAL A 49 2.53 3.76 -1.45
N ASN A 50 2.16 4.61 -2.41
CA ASN A 50 3.14 5.28 -3.29
C ASN A 50 3.94 6.37 -2.58
N ALA A 51 3.36 7.02 -1.56
CA ALA A 51 4.07 8.02 -0.77
C ALA A 51 5.13 7.36 0.14
N GLN A 52 4.98 6.08 0.46
CA GLN A 52 5.85 5.38 1.40
C GLN A 52 7.09 4.81 0.68
N PRO A 53 8.31 5.32 0.95
CA PRO A 53 9.54 4.82 0.31
C PRO A 53 9.81 3.35 0.65
N SER A 54 9.37 2.90 1.83
CA SER A 54 9.54 1.52 2.29
C SER A 54 8.74 0.49 1.50
N LEU A 55 7.78 0.94 0.70
CA LEU A 55 6.89 0.11 -0.10
C LEU A 55 7.20 0.24 -1.60
N SER A 56 8.41 0.67 -1.96
CA SER A 56 8.87 0.83 -3.34
C SER A 56 8.60 -0.40 -4.22
N LEU A 57 8.76 -1.61 -3.68
CA LEU A 57 8.46 -2.87 -4.36
C LEU A 57 6.96 -3.10 -4.67
N LEU A 58 6.06 -2.30 -4.09
CA LEU A 58 4.62 -2.30 -4.35
C LEU A 58 4.20 -1.17 -5.28
N HIS A 59 5.06 -0.18 -5.54
CA HIS A 59 4.76 0.96 -6.41
C HIS A 59 4.57 0.50 -7.85
N GLY A 60 3.52 1.01 -8.51
CA GLY A 60 3.27 0.74 -9.94
C GLY A 60 3.06 -0.73 -10.33
N ARG A 61 2.96 -1.65 -9.36
CA ARG A 61 2.93 -3.09 -9.62
C ARG A 61 1.70 -3.47 -10.45
N LEU A 62 1.96 -4.06 -11.61
CA LEU A 62 0.95 -4.66 -12.47
C LEU A 62 0.55 -6.04 -11.94
N GLU A 63 -0.75 -6.28 -11.81
CA GLU A 63 -1.30 -7.59 -11.52
C GLU A 63 -1.80 -8.24 -12.81
N PRO A 64 -1.56 -9.55 -13.00
CA PRO A 64 -2.12 -10.25 -14.13
C PRO A 64 -3.64 -10.23 -14.03
N PHE A 65 -4.29 -9.86 -15.12
CA PHE A 65 -5.73 -9.84 -15.23
C PHE A 65 -6.13 -10.79 -16.35
N LYS A 66 -7.05 -11.72 -16.05
CA LYS A 66 -7.51 -12.82 -16.92
C LYS A 66 -7.39 -12.49 -18.42
N GLU A 67 -6.54 -13.20 -19.16
CA GLU A 67 -6.31 -13.09 -20.62
C GLU A 67 -6.10 -11.67 -21.20
N GLU A 68 -6.09 -10.65 -20.34
CA GLU A 68 -5.96 -9.25 -20.64
C GLU A 68 -4.55 -8.77 -20.23
N PRO A 69 -4.13 -7.60 -20.73
CA PRO A 69 -2.90 -6.97 -20.27
C PRO A 69 -2.89 -6.80 -18.74
N SER A 70 -1.70 -6.97 -18.16
CA SER A 70 -1.54 -6.74 -16.72
C SER A 70 -1.85 -5.29 -16.40
N ARG A 71 -2.60 -5.06 -15.31
CA ARG A 71 -3.09 -3.74 -14.93
C ARG A 71 -2.75 -3.43 -13.49
N VAL A 72 -2.63 -2.16 -13.16
CA VAL A 72 -2.40 -1.75 -11.79
C VAL A 72 -3.65 -2.01 -10.95
N VAL A 73 -3.55 -2.92 -9.97
CA VAL A 73 -4.64 -3.21 -9.02
C VAL A 73 -4.13 -3.04 -7.60
N HIS A 74 -4.63 -2.04 -6.90
CA HIS A 74 -4.12 -1.67 -5.57
C HIS A 74 -4.71 -2.51 -4.43
N LEU A 75 -6.01 -2.79 -4.49
CA LEU A 75 -6.72 -3.55 -3.47
C LEU A 75 -7.18 -4.89 -4.05
N THR A 76 -6.23 -5.79 -4.25
CA THR A 76 -6.52 -7.18 -4.60
C THR A 76 -5.63 -8.13 -3.81
N ARG A 77 -6.11 -9.36 -3.64
CA ARG A 77 -5.24 -10.45 -3.23
C ARG A 77 -4.21 -10.66 -4.33
N ARG A 78 -2.95 -10.43 -3.98
CA ARG A 78 -1.83 -10.46 -4.92
C ARG A 78 -1.69 -11.85 -5.53
N HIS A 79 -1.35 -11.92 -6.81
CA HIS A 79 -1.29 -13.17 -7.55
C HIS A 79 -0.32 -14.20 -6.95
N TYR A 80 0.80 -13.76 -6.35
CA TYR A 80 1.74 -14.67 -5.66
C TYR A 80 1.12 -15.39 -4.46
N LEU A 81 0.09 -14.81 -3.81
CA LEU A 81 -0.60 -15.45 -2.69
C LEU A 81 -1.48 -16.64 -3.12
N HIS A 82 -1.66 -16.83 -4.43
CA HIS A 82 -2.31 -18.01 -5.00
C HIS A 82 -1.30 -19.04 -5.50
N ARG A 83 -0.17 -18.59 -6.06
CA ARG A 83 0.86 -19.50 -6.61
C ARG A 83 1.75 -20.14 -5.55
N VAL A 84 1.98 -19.44 -4.44
CA VAL A 84 2.83 -19.94 -3.37
C VAL A 84 1.98 -20.77 -2.43
N THR A 85 2.14 -22.09 -2.50
CA THR A 85 1.35 -23.08 -1.76
C THR A 85 1.65 -23.08 -0.27
N MET A 86 2.92 -22.92 0.10
CA MET A 86 3.36 -22.91 1.50
C MET A 86 3.05 -21.57 2.19
N ALA A 87 2.45 -21.63 3.37
CA ALA A 87 2.03 -20.46 4.14
C ALA A 87 3.21 -19.59 4.55
N ASP A 88 4.29 -20.19 5.02
CA ASP A 88 5.48 -19.47 5.48
C ASP A 88 6.17 -18.72 4.35
N HIS A 89 6.16 -19.29 3.14
CA HIS A 89 6.69 -18.62 1.96
C HIS A 89 5.85 -17.42 1.53
N ARG A 90 4.50 -17.53 1.63
CA ARG A 90 3.62 -16.37 1.41
C ARG A 90 3.94 -15.26 2.40
N LEU A 91 4.09 -15.62 3.68
CA LEU A 91 4.42 -14.65 4.72
C LEU A 91 5.78 -14.00 4.49
N ALA A 92 6.81 -14.78 4.16
CA ALA A 92 8.15 -14.27 3.84
C ALA A 92 8.15 -13.32 2.64
N LEU A 93 7.44 -13.67 1.56
CA LEU A 93 7.31 -12.82 0.38
C LEU A 93 6.52 -11.55 0.67
N THR A 94 5.43 -11.63 1.43
CA THR A 94 4.69 -10.44 1.87
C THR A 94 5.59 -9.55 2.72
N ARG A 95 6.36 -10.12 3.66
CA ARG A 95 7.33 -9.38 4.48
C ARG A 95 8.40 -8.68 3.64
N LEU A 96 8.87 -9.32 2.58
CA LEU A 96 9.80 -8.77 1.59
C LEU A 96 9.20 -7.57 0.87
N LEU A 97 8.00 -7.72 0.34
CA LEU A 97 7.35 -6.68 -0.46
C LEU A 97 6.90 -5.47 0.37
N TYR A 98 6.50 -5.69 1.62
CA TYR A 98 6.16 -4.61 2.54
C TYR A 98 7.39 -3.96 3.20
N GLY A 99 8.59 -4.39 2.80
CA GLY A 99 9.83 -3.91 3.36
C GLY A 99 9.97 -4.18 4.85
N SER A 100 9.20 -5.09 5.46
CA SER A 100 9.16 -5.33 6.93
C SER A 100 10.47 -5.87 7.53
N PHE A 101 11.48 -6.06 6.70
CA PHE A 101 12.85 -6.30 7.16
C PHE A 101 13.41 -5.01 7.75
N HIS A 102 14.25 -5.14 8.78
CA HIS A 102 14.92 -4.01 9.41
C HIS A 102 16.01 -3.45 8.46
N LEU A 103 15.57 -2.83 7.37
CA LEU A 103 16.41 -2.02 6.50
C LEU A 103 16.67 -0.71 7.25
N ARG A 104 17.93 -0.53 7.65
CA ARG A 104 18.37 0.59 8.49
C ARG A 104 18.10 1.93 7.81
N GLY A 105 18.14 1.95 6.49
CA GLY A 105 17.84 3.11 5.65
C GLY A 105 16.35 3.40 5.43
N VAL A 106 15.45 2.52 5.85
CA VAL A 106 14.02 2.65 5.48
C VAL A 106 13.12 2.75 6.72
N HIS A 107 13.48 2.06 7.81
CA HIS A 107 12.63 1.90 9.01
C HIS A 107 13.16 2.54 10.28
N ARG A 108 13.99 3.58 10.21
CA ARG A 108 14.29 4.42 11.38
C ARG A 108 13.32 5.60 11.43
N PRO A 109 12.15 5.49 12.09
CA PRO A 109 11.39 6.66 12.47
C PRO A 109 12.26 7.51 13.41
N GLY A 110 12.51 8.78 13.04
CA GLY A 110 13.33 9.70 13.83
C GLY A 110 14.82 9.75 13.47
N SER A 111 15.27 9.10 12.38
CA SER A 111 16.56 9.50 11.79
C SER A 111 16.33 10.67 10.86
N ASP A 112 16.77 11.87 11.25
CA ASP A 112 16.81 13.10 10.44
C ASP A 112 17.71 12.98 9.19
N ILE A 113 18.25 11.79 8.92
CA ILE A 113 19.10 11.50 7.78
C ILE A 113 18.21 11.43 6.52
N PRO A 114 18.43 12.32 5.52
CA PRO A 114 17.76 12.27 4.22
C PRO A 114 17.88 10.89 3.56
N LEU A 115 16.91 10.49 2.74
CA LEU A 115 16.92 9.18 2.08
C LEU A 115 18.20 8.96 1.27
N ASP A 116 18.70 9.99 0.61
CA ASP A 116 19.88 9.95 -0.26
C ASP A 116 21.18 9.66 0.50
N ASP A 117 21.22 9.99 1.80
CA ASP A 117 22.38 9.75 2.67
C ASP A 117 22.35 8.36 3.33
N ARG A 118 21.30 7.57 3.09
CA ARG A 118 21.13 6.24 3.68
C ARG A 118 21.76 5.20 2.77
N LEU A 119 23.08 5.13 2.79
CA LEU A 119 23.84 4.17 1.98
C LEU A 119 23.54 2.72 2.35
N CYS A 120 23.60 1.85 1.34
CA CYS A 120 23.35 0.42 1.42
C CYS A 120 24.30 -0.23 2.42
N ARG A 121 23.76 -0.96 3.40
CA ARG A 121 24.57 -1.68 4.39
C ARG A 121 25.55 -2.72 3.84
N LYS A 122 25.34 -3.21 2.61
CA LYS A 122 26.19 -4.23 1.98
C LYS A 122 27.38 -3.58 1.26
N CYS A 123 27.10 -2.69 0.30
CA CYS A 123 28.14 -2.09 -0.54
C CYS A 123 28.64 -0.72 -0.02
N GLY A 124 27.81 0.01 0.72
CA GLY A 124 28.11 1.38 1.15
C GLY A 124 28.16 2.42 0.02
N LEU A 125 27.74 2.06 -1.20
CA LEU A 125 27.89 2.91 -2.40
C LEU A 125 26.57 3.54 -2.87
N GLU A 126 25.49 2.78 -2.85
CA GLU A 126 24.17 3.18 -3.37
C GLU A 126 23.19 3.41 -2.23
N VAL A 127 22.09 4.15 -2.48
CA VAL A 127 21.01 4.31 -1.49
C VAL A 127 20.41 2.95 -1.11
N GLU A 128 20.17 2.75 0.18
CA GLU A 128 19.58 1.54 0.74
C GLU A 128 18.09 1.47 0.40
N THR A 129 17.78 0.84 -0.72
CA THR A 129 16.42 0.45 -1.09
C THR A 129 16.22 -1.06 -0.99
N PRO A 130 14.98 -1.54 -0.78
CA PRO A 130 14.69 -2.97 -0.83
C PRO A 130 15.16 -3.61 -2.14
N GLU A 131 14.95 -2.95 -3.28
CA GLU A 131 15.39 -3.40 -4.61
C GLU A 131 16.91 -3.61 -4.63
N HIS A 132 17.65 -2.61 -4.14
CA HIS A 132 19.10 -2.67 -4.16
C HIS A 132 19.62 -3.79 -3.24
N VAL A 133 19.26 -3.78 -1.95
CA VAL A 133 19.80 -4.73 -0.95
C VAL A 133 19.48 -6.20 -1.29
N LEU A 134 18.29 -6.45 -1.83
CA LEU A 134 17.75 -7.80 -2.01
C LEU A 134 18.02 -8.37 -3.42
N LEU A 135 18.02 -7.52 -4.46
CA LEU A 135 18.00 -7.99 -5.85
C LEU A 135 19.19 -7.51 -6.69
N LEU A 136 19.79 -6.37 -6.38
CA LEU A 136 20.82 -5.74 -7.24
C LEU A 136 22.22 -5.79 -6.63
N CYS A 137 22.33 -5.68 -5.31
CA CYS A 137 23.60 -5.59 -4.61
C CYS A 137 24.38 -6.92 -4.76
N ARG A 138 25.54 -6.85 -5.40
CA ARG A 138 26.42 -8.00 -5.68
C ARG A 138 27.54 -8.17 -4.66
N ASP A 139 27.67 -7.22 -3.74
CA ASP A 139 28.59 -7.38 -2.62
C ASP A 139 27.97 -8.40 -1.66
N ALA A 140 28.55 -9.59 -1.71
CA ALA A 140 28.35 -10.60 -0.70
C ALA A 140 29.15 -10.17 0.53
N GLU A 141 28.49 -10.13 1.69
CA GLU A 141 29.21 -10.31 2.96
C GLU A 141 29.97 -11.65 2.94
#